data_AF-A0A1Y4WHY6-F1
#
_entry.id   AF-A0A1Y4WHY6-F1
#
_cell.length_a   1.000
_cell.length_b   1.000
_cell.length_c   1.000
_cell.angle_alpha   90.00
_cell.angle_beta   90.00
_cell.angle_gamma   90.00
#
_symmetry.space_group_name_H-M   'P 1'
#
loop_
_entity.id
_entity.type
_entity.pdbx_description
1 polymer ?
#
loop_
_entity_poly.entity_id
_entity_poly.type
_entity_poly.pdbx_seq_one_letter_code
_entity_poly.pdbx_strand_id
1 'polypeptide(L)'
;MRHSILLTALPLFLALDLLLPFLLAPACPGYRHTMQVMSVLGSERAPLHLVYNLWLIVLGVVVLAGALRLRPMLTEVSGGLAWGLTAVLAVYAVGGCILSGCFPVGETKELTTLSAGIHGFGSAIGFLALTFAPLLAGLLLLRAGRGVPGAACLLCFVLTAGFFTLFILADKPAFQGTAVAREGLWQRLSLLCMYLPVGALSLFYR
;
A
#
# COMPACT_ATOMS: atom_id res chain seq x y z
N MET A 1 -27.66 12.37 5.98
CA MET A 1 -26.34 11.72 5.99
C MET A 1 -26.05 11.22 4.59
N ARG A 2 -25.06 11.78 3.89
CA ARG A 2 -24.76 11.43 2.50
C ARG A 2 -23.80 10.24 2.53
N HIS A 3 -24.32 9.03 2.31
CA HIS A 3 -23.47 7.83 2.17
C HIS A 3 -22.39 8.11 1.13
N SER A 4 -21.14 8.24 1.57
CA SER A 4 -20.03 8.48 0.67
C SER A 4 -19.71 7.18 -0.06
N ILE A 5 -20.19 7.05 -1.30
CA ILE A 5 -19.91 5.91 -2.19
C ILE A 5 -18.39 5.66 -2.25
N LEU A 6 -17.59 6.73 -2.23
CA LEU A 6 -16.13 6.64 -2.22
C LEU A 6 -15.58 5.88 -1.01
N LEU A 7 -16.04 6.19 0.20
CA LEU A 7 -15.62 5.46 1.42
C LEU A 7 -16.13 4.02 1.41
N THR A 8 -17.24 3.79 0.71
CA THR A 8 -17.75 2.44 0.52
C THR A 8 -16.91 1.61 -0.44
N ALA A 9 -16.40 2.24 -1.49
CA ALA A 9 -15.59 1.61 -2.51
C ALA A 9 -14.11 1.44 -2.08
N LEU A 10 -13.57 2.29 -1.20
CA LEU A 10 -12.14 2.27 -0.85
C LEU A 10 -11.60 0.86 -0.47
N PRO A 11 -12.26 0.07 0.40
CA PRO A 11 -11.81 -1.29 0.71
C PRO A 11 -11.75 -2.21 -0.52
N LEU A 12 -12.66 -2.03 -1.48
CA LEU A 12 -12.68 -2.81 -2.73
C LEU A 12 -11.47 -2.48 -3.60
N PHE A 13 -11.09 -1.20 -3.70
CA PHE A 13 -9.88 -0.79 -4.42
C PHE A 13 -8.62 -1.35 -3.75
N LEU A 14 -8.52 -1.26 -2.42
CA LEU A 14 -7.39 -1.83 -1.68
C LEU A 14 -7.29 -3.37 -1.85
N ALA A 15 -8.42 -4.06 -1.83
CA ALA A 15 -8.47 -5.51 -2.06
C ALA A 15 -8.11 -5.86 -3.51
N LEU A 16 -8.64 -5.12 -4.49
CA LEU A 16 -8.35 -5.35 -5.89
C LEU A 16 -6.87 -5.10 -6.21
N ASP A 17 -6.21 -4.15 -5.55
CA ASP A 17 -4.76 -3.96 -5.68
C ASP A 17 -3.95 -5.20 -5.28
N LEU A 18 -4.33 -5.87 -4.18
CA LEU A 18 -3.71 -7.13 -3.76
C LEU A 18 -4.00 -8.28 -4.72
N LEU A 19 -5.18 -8.28 -5.35
CA LEU A 19 -5.64 -9.35 -6.24
C LEU A 19 -5.16 -9.18 -7.68
N LEU A 20 -4.98 -7.95 -8.15
CA LEU A 20 -4.67 -7.62 -9.54
C LEU A 20 -3.44 -8.37 -10.06
N PRO A 21 -2.33 -8.53 -9.30
CA PRO A 21 -1.20 -9.31 -9.75
C PRO A 21 -1.53 -10.75 -10.12
N PHE A 22 -2.48 -11.39 -9.44
CA PHE A 22 -2.92 -12.76 -9.77
C PHE A 22 -3.70 -12.83 -11.09
N LEU A 23 -4.32 -11.72 -11.49
CA LEU A 23 -5.02 -11.60 -12.76
C LEU A 23 -4.05 -11.31 -13.92
N LEU A 24 -3.00 -10.51 -13.67
CA LEU A 24 -2.06 -10.08 -14.71
C LEU A 24 -0.86 -11.03 -14.90
N ALA A 25 -0.42 -11.71 -13.84
CA ALA A 25 0.74 -12.59 -13.86
C ALA A 25 0.68 -13.73 -14.90
N PRO A 26 -0.47 -14.35 -15.21
CA PRO A 26 -0.54 -15.37 -16.26
C PRO A 26 -0.04 -14.90 -17.64
N ALA A 27 -0.10 -13.58 -17.91
CA ALA A 27 0.41 -12.99 -19.14
C ALA A 27 1.92 -12.66 -19.09
N CYS A 28 2.60 -12.86 -17.95
CA CYS A 28 4.01 -12.49 -17.76
C CYS A 28 4.87 -13.74 -17.47
N PRO A 29 5.43 -14.41 -18.51
CA PRO A 29 6.28 -15.57 -18.32
C PRO A 29 7.45 -15.29 -17.37
N GLY A 30 7.68 -16.19 -16.42
CA GLY A 30 8.76 -16.05 -15.43
C GLY A 30 8.42 -15.20 -14.21
N TYR A 31 7.26 -14.51 -14.19
CA TYR A 31 6.83 -13.79 -12.98
C TYR A 31 6.49 -14.75 -11.85
N ARG A 32 7.10 -14.55 -10.67
CA ARG A 32 6.87 -15.36 -9.48
C ARG A 32 6.30 -14.51 -8.34
N HIS A 33 5.01 -14.69 -8.05
CA HIS A 33 4.28 -13.91 -7.02
C HIS A 33 4.96 -13.78 -5.67
N THR A 34 5.66 -14.83 -5.23
CA THR A 34 6.32 -14.85 -3.91
C THR A 34 7.72 -14.27 -3.95
N MET A 35 8.34 -14.16 -5.13
CA MET A 35 9.75 -13.76 -5.26
C MET A 35 9.91 -12.36 -5.82
N GLN A 36 8.96 -11.87 -6.61
CA GLN A 36 9.06 -10.58 -7.28
C GLN A 36 8.01 -9.61 -6.77
N VAL A 37 8.40 -8.34 -6.68
CA VAL A 37 7.49 -7.26 -6.33
C VAL A 37 6.38 -7.08 -7.35
N MET A 38 5.27 -6.52 -6.89
CA MET A 38 4.11 -6.24 -7.73
C MET A 38 4.45 -5.32 -8.90
N SER A 39 5.33 -4.34 -8.69
CA SER A 39 5.69 -3.33 -9.70
C SER A 39 6.40 -3.88 -10.93
N VAL A 40 6.94 -5.10 -10.90
CA VAL A 40 7.48 -5.77 -12.11
C VAL A 40 6.40 -5.92 -13.18
N LEU A 41 5.14 -6.12 -12.79
CA LEU A 41 4.01 -6.20 -13.73
C LEU A 41 3.72 -4.87 -14.45
N GLY A 42 4.27 -3.76 -13.96
CA GLY A 42 4.21 -2.44 -14.58
C GLY A 42 5.43 -2.09 -15.43
N SER A 43 6.42 -2.99 -15.54
CA SER A 43 7.62 -2.76 -16.35
C SER A 43 7.31 -2.77 -17.84
N GLU A 44 8.06 -2.01 -18.65
CA GLU A 44 7.79 -1.81 -20.09
C GLU A 44 7.67 -3.10 -20.91
N ARG A 45 8.33 -4.18 -20.48
CA ARG A 45 8.32 -5.48 -21.15
C ARG A 45 7.16 -6.38 -20.72
N ALA A 46 6.45 -6.06 -19.63
CA ALA A 46 5.30 -6.83 -19.19
C ALA A 46 4.11 -6.60 -20.15
N PRO A 47 3.47 -7.66 -20.68
CA PRO A 47 2.44 -7.49 -21.73
C PRO A 47 1.23 -6.64 -21.33
N LEU A 48 0.90 -6.58 -20.04
CA LEU A 48 -0.23 -5.82 -19.50
C LEU A 48 0.22 -4.64 -18.61
N HIS A 49 1.44 -4.12 -18.82
CA HIS A 49 2.00 -3.05 -18.00
C HIS A 49 1.13 -1.80 -17.92
N LEU A 50 0.50 -1.39 -19.02
CA LEU A 50 -0.42 -0.26 -19.03
C LEU A 50 -1.60 -0.45 -18.08
N VAL A 51 -2.16 -1.67 -18.01
CA VAL A 51 -3.27 -1.99 -17.10
C VAL A 51 -2.82 -1.84 -15.66
N TYR A 52 -1.64 -2.38 -15.31
CA TYR A 52 -1.09 -2.27 -13.96
C TYR A 52 -0.76 -0.81 -13.58
N ASN A 53 -0.12 -0.07 -14.48
CA ASN A 53 0.30 1.30 -14.23
C ASN A 53 -0.89 2.27 -14.11
N LEU A 54 -1.89 2.13 -14.99
CA LEU A 54 -3.14 2.89 -14.86
C LEU A 54 -3.88 2.54 -13.59
N TRP A 55 -3.88 1.27 -13.19
CA TRP A 55 -4.46 0.85 -11.92
C TRP A 55 -3.79 1.53 -10.73
N LEU A 56 -2.46 1.60 -10.67
CA LEU A 56 -1.75 2.31 -9.62
C LEU A 56 -2.16 3.79 -9.55
N ILE A 57 -2.27 4.47 -10.69
CA ILE A 57 -2.70 5.88 -10.73
C ILE A 57 -4.12 6.02 -10.16
N VAL A 58 -5.06 5.16 -10.60
CA VAL A 58 -6.45 5.16 -10.12
C VAL A 58 -6.49 4.87 -8.62
N LEU A 59 -5.76 3.87 -8.14
CA LEU A 59 -5.66 3.54 -6.73
C LEU A 59 -5.17 4.73 -5.90
N GLY A 60 -4.11 5.40 -6.35
CA GLY A 60 -3.57 6.57 -5.66
C GLY A 60 -4.59 7.70 -5.56
N VAL A 61 -5.31 8.00 -6.65
CA VAL A 61 -6.38 9.02 -6.63
C VAL A 61 -7.49 8.65 -5.65
N VAL A 62 -7.92 7.38 -5.65
CA VAL A 62 -8.98 6.89 -4.75
C VAL A 62 -8.53 6.93 -3.28
N VAL A 63 -7.30 6.52 -2.97
CA VAL A 63 -6.73 6.56 -1.62
C VAL A 63 -6.61 8.01 -1.13
N LEU A 64 -6.11 8.92 -1.97
CA LEU A 64 -5.99 10.34 -1.62
C LEU A 64 -7.36 10.98 -1.36
N ALA A 65 -8.32 10.75 -2.25
CA ALA A 65 -9.68 11.25 -2.09
C ALA A 65 -10.36 10.64 -0.84
N GLY A 66 -10.16 9.34 -0.59
CA GLY A 66 -10.64 8.64 0.59
C GLY A 66 -10.07 9.22 1.89
N ALA A 67 -8.75 9.48 1.93
CA ALA A 67 -8.08 10.10 3.06
C ALA A 67 -8.64 11.50 3.37
N LEU A 68 -8.80 12.34 2.34
CA LEU A 68 -9.37 13.69 2.49
C LEU A 68 -10.83 13.68 2.95
N ARG A 69 -11.61 12.65 2.56
CA ARG A 69 -12.99 12.47 3.01
C ARG A 69 -13.08 11.92 4.43
N LEU A 70 -12.16 11.05 4.85
CA LEU A 70 -12.12 10.53 6.23
C LEU A 70 -11.68 11.59 7.23
N ARG A 71 -10.75 12.48 6.84
CA ARG A 71 -10.13 13.46 7.74
C ARG A 71 -11.14 14.20 8.64
N PRO A 72 -12.21 14.86 8.14
CA PRO A 72 -13.12 15.61 9.01
C PRO A 72 -13.78 14.71 10.07
N MET A 73 -14.23 13.50 9.69
CA MET A 73 -14.84 12.53 10.62
C MET A 73 -13.86 12.08 11.71
N LEU A 74 -12.60 11.84 11.32
CA LEU A 74 -11.56 11.44 12.27
C LEU A 74 -11.08 12.61 13.15
N THR A 75 -11.23 13.85 12.68
CA THR A 75 -10.84 15.06 13.44
C THR A 75 -11.71 15.23 14.67
N GLU A 76 -12.97 14.79 14.63
CA GLU A 76 -13.87 14.76 15.79
C GLU A 76 -13.35 13.85 16.93
N VAL A 77 -12.55 12.84 16.59
CA VAL A 77 -11.91 11.95 17.57
C VAL A 77 -10.55 12.50 18.01
N SER A 78 -9.69 12.88 17.04
CA SER A 78 -8.40 13.49 17.32
C SER A 78 -7.82 14.17 16.07
N GLY A 79 -7.73 15.50 16.10
CA GLY A 79 -7.17 16.27 14.99
C GLY A 79 -5.74 15.88 14.61
N GLY A 80 -4.85 15.71 15.60
CA GLY A 80 -3.45 15.34 15.34
C GLY A 80 -3.32 13.98 14.64
N LEU A 81 -4.03 12.96 15.13
CA LEU A 81 -4.00 11.62 14.51
C LEU A 81 -4.67 11.60 13.14
N ALA A 82 -5.78 12.34 12.96
CA ALA A 82 -6.46 12.46 11.69
C ALA A 82 -5.58 13.11 10.61
N TRP A 83 -4.89 14.20 10.95
CA TRP A 83 -3.92 14.85 10.06
C TRP A 83 -2.73 13.94 9.76
N GLY A 84 -2.19 13.27 10.78
CA GLY A 84 -1.11 12.29 10.60
C GLY A 84 -1.49 11.18 9.63
N LEU A 85 -2.68 10.58 9.79
CA LEU A 85 -3.15 9.51 8.90
C LEU A 85 -3.37 10.04 7.48
N THR A 86 -3.94 11.23 7.35
CA THR A 86 -4.14 11.86 6.04
C THR A 86 -2.81 12.10 5.33
N ALA A 87 -1.80 12.60 6.04
CA ALA A 87 -0.47 12.83 5.49
C ALA A 87 0.19 11.52 5.05
N VAL A 88 0.16 10.49 5.89
CA VAL A 88 0.67 9.15 5.55
C VAL A 88 0.02 8.60 4.28
N LEU A 89 -1.32 8.64 4.20
CA LEU A 89 -2.05 8.15 3.04
C LEU A 89 -1.80 8.99 1.78
N ALA A 90 -1.61 10.30 1.93
CA ALA A 90 -1.28 11.19 0.81
C ALA A 90 0.13 10.92 0.27
N VAL A 91 1.13 10.76 1.15
CA VAL A 91 2.51 10.41 0.76
C VAL A 91 2.53 9.06 0.05
N TYR A 92 1.80 8.08 0.56
CA TYR A 92 1.65 6.78 -0.11
C TYR A 92 0.95 6.89 -1.46
N ALA A 93 -0.20 7.56 -1.53
CA ALA A 93 -0.98 7.73 -2.77
C ALA A 93 -0.16 8.41 -3.88
N VAL A 94 0.63 9.42 -3.54
CA VAL A 94 1.49 10.10 -4.51
C VAL A 94 2.70 9.23 -4.85
N GLY A 95 3.47 8.81 -3.84
CA GLY A 95 4.75 8.13 -4.04
C GLY A 95 4.60 6.69 -4.53
N GLY A 96 3.87 5.86 -3.78
CA GLY A 96 3.72 4.43 -4.03
C GLY A 96 2.68 4.06 -5.09
N CYS A 97 1.86 5.01 -5.54
CA CYS A 97 0.82 4.76 -6.53
C CYS A 97 0.95 5.67 -7.77
N ILE A 98 0.68 6.97 -7.65
CA ILE A 98 0.60 7.88 -8.82
C ILE A 98 1.96 8.00 -9.52
N LEU A 99 3.02 8.34 -8.80
CA LEU A 99 4.35 8.45 -9.37
C LEU A 99 4.83 7.08 -9.89
N SER A 100 4.60 6.01 -9.12
CA SER A 100 4.96 4.66 -9.55
C SER A 100 4.26 4.20 -10.84
N GLY A 101 3.01 4.62 -11.08
CA GLY A 101 2.28 4.31 -12.30
C GLY A 101 2.65 5.22 -13.48
N CYS A 102 2.96 6.50 -13.24
CA CYS A 102 3.41 7.43 -14.29
C CYS A 102 4.85 7.17 -14.74
N PHE A 103 5.69 6.66 -13.84
CA PHE A 103 7.11 6.40 -14.05
C PHE A 103 7.37 4.92 -13.75
N PRO A 104 7.22 4.00 -14.72
CA PRO A 104 7.45 2.59 -14.48
C PRO A 104 8.95 2.28 -14.27
N VAL A 105 9.21 1.22 -13.50
CA VAL A 105 10.55 0.63 -13.32
C VAL A 105 10.88 -0.33 -14.46
N GLY A 106 12.17 -0.59 -14.65
CA GLY A 106 12.62 -1.73 -15.45
C GLY A 106 12.36 -3.07 -14.75
N GLU A 107 12.83 -4.16 -15.37
CA GLU A 107 12.72 -5.52 -14.80
C GLU A 107 13.69 -5.74 -13.62
N THR A 108 14.75 -4.93 -13.55
CA THR A 108 15.74 -4.96 -12.47
C THR A 108 15.51 -3.81 -11.50
N LYS A 109 16.05 -3.94 -10.28
CA LYS A 109 16.03 -2.89 -9.25
C LYS A 109 17.02 -1.74 -9.50
N GLU A 110 17.68 -1.74 -10.65
CA GLU A 110 18.67 -0.74 -10.96
C GLU A 110 17.99 0.60 -11.26
N LEU A 111 18.40 1.66 -10.54
CA LEU A 111 17.86 3.00 -10.68
C LEU A 111 18.67 3.81 -11.70
N THR A 112 18.86 3.23 -12.89
CA THR A 112 19.73 3.80 -13.94
C THR A 112 19.04 4.87 -14.78
N THR A 113 17.69 4.87 -14.81
CA THR A 113 16.90 5.86 -15.55
C THR A 113 16.22 6.83 -14.58
N LEU A 114 15.88 8.03 -15.07
CA LEU A 114 15.10 9.00 -14.30
C LEU A 114 13.74 8.42 -13.84
N SER A 115 13.06 7.68 -14.73
CA SER A 115 11.80 6.99 -14.42
C SER A 115 11.97 6.00 -13.27
N ALA A 116 12.98 5.12 -13.36
CA ALA A 116 13.28 4.16 -12.30
C ALA A 116 13.62 4.87 -10.98
N GLY A 117 14.40 5.95 -11.03
CA GLY A 117 14.70 6.78 -9.85
C GLY A 117 13.45 7.36 -9.19
N ILE A 118 12.57 8.02 -9.96
CA ILE A 118 11.31 8.60 -9.45
C ILE A 118 10.44 7.51 -8.82
N HIS A 119 10.27 6.39 -9.49
CA HIS A 119 9.51 5.25 -8.96
C HIS A 119 10.14 4.68 -7.69
N GLY A 120 11.45 4.41 -7.73
CA GLY A 120 12.16 3.73 -6.65
C GLY A 120 12.12 4.55 -5.37
N PHE A 121 12.51 5.82 -5.41
CA PHE A 121 12.43 6.70 -4.24
C PHE A 121 11.00 7.02 -3.84
N GLY A 122 10.11 7.29 -4.81
CA GLY A 122 8.70 7.59 -4.55
C GLY A 122 7.99 6.44 -3.83
N SER A 123 8.16 5.22 -4.33
CA SER A 123 7.60 4.02 -3.71
C SER A 123 8.25 3.71 -2.36
N ALA A 124 9.57 3.81 -2.21
CA ALA A 124 10.24 3.58 -0.93
C ALA A 124 9.71 4.51 0.17
N ILE A 125 9.60 5.82 -0.11
CA ILE A 125 9.06 6.81 0.82
C ILE A 125 7.57 6.55 1.07
N GLY A 126 6.80 6.27 0.02
CA GLY A 126 5.37 6.01 0.10
C GLY A 126 5.03 4.79 0.97
N PHE A 127 5.69 3.67 0.72
CA PHE A 127 5.51 2.45 1.50
C PHE A 127 6.01 2.59 2.93
N LEU A 128 7.16 3.25 3.15
CA LEU A 128 7.64 3.53 4.50
C LEU A 128 6.64 4.36 5.29
N ALA A 129 6.07 5.42 4.70
CA ALA A 129 5.03 6.21 5.34
C ALA A 129 3.81 5.34 5.66
N LEU A 130 3.36 4.52 4.70
CA LEU A 130 2.19 3.66 4.85
C LEU A 130 2.31 2.66 6.01
N THR A 131 3.53 2.26 6.41
CA THR A 131 3.74 1.39 7.59
C THR A 131 3.12 1.96 8.87
N PHE A 132 2.95 3.28 8.98
CA PHE A 132 2.36 3.94 10.14
C PHE A 132 0.82 4.03 10.09
N ALA A 133 0.18 3.73 8.96
CA ALA A 133 -1.28 3.80 8.84
C ALA A 133 -2.01 2.87 9.85
N PRO A 134 -1.60 1.60 10.06
CA PRO A 134 -2.18 0.73 11.08
C PRO A 134 -2.08 1.29 12.51
N LEU A 135 -0.94 1.90 12.85
CA LEU A 135 -0.72 2.53 14.16
C LEU A 135 -1.71 3.67 14.38
N LEU A 136 -1.75 4.62 13.44
CA LEU A 136 -2.61 5.80 13.54
C LEU A 136 -4.09 5.41 13.55
N ALA A 137 -4.48 4.44 12.73
CA ALA A 137 -5.83 3.90 12.72
C ALA A 137 -6.21 3.21 14.03
N GLY A 138 -5.30 2.41 14.60
CA GLY A 138 -5.51 1.77 15.89
C GLY A 138 -5.70 2.79 17.02
N LEU A 139 -4.85 3.80 17.09
CA LEU A 139 -4.96 4.87 18.09
C LEU A 139 -6.28 5.66 17.95
N LEU A 140 -6.71 5.96 16.73
CA LEU A 140 -8.00 6.61 16.47
C LEU A 140 -9.17 5.74 16.95
N LEU A 141 -9.18 4.45 16.63
CA LEU A 141 -10.25 3.54 17.04
C LEU A 141 -10.30 3.34 18.56
N LEU A 142 -9.14 3.23 19.22
CA LEU A 142 -9.07 3.16 20.68
C LEU A 142 -9.61 4.44 21.33
N ARG A 143 -9.25 5.62 20.81
CA ARG A 143 -9.79 6.91 21.31
C ARG A 143 -11.29 7.06 21.09
N ALA A 144 -11.83 6.44 20.04
CA ALA A 144 -13.26 6.39 19.78
C ALA A 144 -14.00 5.32 20.61
N GLY A 145 -13.37 4.71 21.61
CA GLY A 145 -13.96 3.67 22.46
C GLY A 145 -14.09 2.31 21.78
N ARG A 146 -13.53 2.11 20.59
CA ARG A 146 -13.60 0.86 19.81
C ARG A 146 -12.39 -0.02 20.11
N GLY A 147 -12.37 -0.59 21.32
CA GLY A 147 -11.27 -1.38 21.87
C GLY A 147 -10.78 -2.52 20.96
N VAL A 148 -11.67 -3.46 20.62
CA VAL A 148 -11.32 -4.65 19.82
C VAL A 148 -10.83 -4.26 18.40
N PRO A 149 -11.54 -3.43 17.62
CA PRO A 149 -11.03 -2.98 16.32
C PRO A 149 -9.70 -2.22 16.42
N GLY A 150 -9.54 -1.38 17.45
CA GLY A 150 -8.29 -0.65 17.69
C GLY A 150 -7.11 -1.57 17.96
N ALA A 151 -7.29 -2.57 18.82
CA ALA A 151 -6.27 -3.58 19.11
C ALA A 151 -5.90 -4.41 17.86
N ALA A 152 -6.88 -4.76 17.02
CA ALA A 152 -6.63 -5.45 15.76
C ALA A 152 -5.77 -4.60 14.79
N CYS A 153 -5.99 -3.28 14.72
CA CYS A 153 -5.15 -2.37 13.94
C CYS A 153 -3.72 -2.26 14.51
N LEU A 154 -3.55 -2.28 15.83
CA LEU A 154 -2.21 -2.31 16.44
C LEU A 154 -1.48 -3.63 16.20
N LEU A 155 -2.19 -4.76 16.19
CA LEU A 155 -1.62 -6.03 15.75
C LEU A 155 -1.18 -5.95 14.27
N CYS A 156 -1.99 -5.35 13.41
CA CYS A 156 -1.61 -5.10 12.02
C CYS A 156 -0.36 -4.23 11.92
N PHE A 157 -0.16 -3.26 12.81
CA PHE A 157 1.08 -2.46 12.86
C PHE A 157 2.32 -3.31 13.17
N VAL A 158 2.24 -4.16 14.19
CA VAL A 158 3.35 -5.07 14.55
C VAL A 158 3.69 -6.02 13.41
N LEU A 159 2.67 -6.63 12.80
CA LEU A 159 2.84 -7.51 11.64
C LEU A 159 3.42 -6.76 10.44
N THR A 160 2.93 -5.54 10.17
CA THR A 160 3.45 -4.67 9.10
C THR A 160 4.94 -4.39 9.31
N ALA A 161 5.36 -4.03 10.52
CA ALA A 161 6.76 -3.78 10.81
C ALA A 161 7.63 -5.02 10.52
N GLY A 162 7.21 -6.19 11.01
CA GLY A 162 7.91 -7.45 10.76
C GLY A 162 8.01 -7.80 9.27
N PHE A 163 6.88 -7.80 8.55
CA PHE A 163 6.85 -8.13 7.12
C PHE A 163 7.60 -7.10 6.27
N PHE A 164 7.53 -5.81 6.62
CA PHE A 164 8.21 -4.76 5.87
C PHE A 164 9.72 -4.83 6.07
N THR A 165 10.20 -5.18 7.28
CA THR A 165 11.61 -5.50 7.49
C THR A 165 12.05 -6.69 6.63
N LEU A 166 11.27 -7.78 6.61
CA LEU A 166 11.59 -8.93 5.76
C LEU A 166 11.59 -8.55 4.27
N PHE A 167 10.68 -7.70 3.83
CA PHE A 167 10.63 -7.17 2.47
C PHE A 167 11.91 -6.39 2.11
N ILE A 168 12.38 -5.48 2.99
CA ILE A 168 13.63 -4.72 2.77
C ILE A 168 14.85 -5.64 2.73
N LEU A 169 14.86 -6.70 3.54
CA LEU A 169 15.99 -7.64 3.61
C LEU A 169 16.00 -8.67 2.48
N ALA A 170 14.86 -8.87 1.80
CA ALA A 170 14.67 -9.97 0.85
C ALA A 170 15.66 -9.97 -0.33
N ASP A 171 16.20 -8.82 -0.70
CA ASP A 171 17.14 -8.70 -1.82
C ASP A 171 18.62 -8.74 -1.43
N LYS A 172 18.94 -8.83 -0.13
CA LYS A 172 20.33 -8.84 0.31
C LYS A 172 20.99 -10.19 0.04
N PRO A 173 22.26 -10.22 -0.42
CA PRO A 173 22.98 -11.46 -0.69
C PRO A 173 22.99 -12.44 0.48
N ALA A 174 23.03 -11.94 1.73
CA ALA A 174 23.04 -12.75 2.95
C ALA A 174 21.79 -13.62 3.16
N PHE A 175 20.66 -13.29 2.52
CA PHE A 175 19.39 -14.00 2.70
C PHE A 175 19.02 -14.89 1.51
N GLN A 176 19.87 -14.98 0.49
CA GLN A 176 19.63 -15.81 -0.69
C GLN A 176 19.45 -17.29 -0.29
N GLY A 177 18.47 -17.96 -0.89
CA GLY A 177 18.13 -19.36 -0.58
C GLY A 177 17.30 -19.56 0.70
N THR A 178 16.96 -18.50 1.44
CA THR A 178 16.13 -18.58 2.66
C THR A 178 14.69 -18.16 2.41
N ALA A 179 13.81 -18.35 3.41
CA ALA A 179 12.45 -17.82 3.36
C ALA A 179 12.40 -16.27 3.31
N VAL A 180 13.44 -15.57 3.80
CA VAL A 180 13.53 -14.11 3.76
C VAL A 180 13.61 -13.60 2.33
N ALA A 181 14.20 -14.35 1.40
CA ALA A 181 14.31 -13.97 -0.02
C ALA A 181 12.97 -13.93 -0.79
N ARG A 182 11.84 -14.26 -0.14
CA ARG A 182 10.49 -14.20 -0.73
C ARG A 182 9.94 -12.78 -0.76
N GLU A 183 10.62 -11.90 -1.50
CA GLU A 183 10.32 -10.47 -1.55
C GLU A 183 8.85 -10.16 -1.85
N GLY A 184 8.30 -10.78 -2.91
CA GLY A 184 6.90 -10.57 -3.32
C GLY A 184 5.89 -11.03 -2.26
N LEU A 185 6.20 -12.07 -1.49
CA LEU A 185 5.35 -12.51 -0.37
C LEU A 185 5.35 -11.45 0.75
N TRP A 186 6.53 -11.01 1.18
CA TRP A 186 6.66 -10.04 2.28
C TRP A 186 6.05 -8.69 1.92
N GLN A 187 6.20 -8.24 0.68
CA GLN A 187 5.53 -7.03 0.18
C GLN A 187 4.00 -7.13 0.32
N ARG A 188 3.41 -8.26 -0.12
CA ARG A 188 1.95 -8.46 -0.10
C ARG A 188 1.38 -8.57 1.31
N LEU A 189 2.06 -9.31 2.19
CA LEU A 189 1.66 -9.42 3.58
C LEU A 189 1.76 -8.08 4.30
N SER A 190 2.81 -7.29 4.01
CA SER A 190 2.94 -5.92 4.51
C SER A 190 1.76 -5.06 4.06
N LEU A 191 1.47 -5.04 2.75
CA LEU A 191 0.35 -4.26 2.19
C LEU A 191 -1.00 -4.69 2.74
N LEU A 192 -1.24 -6.00 2.91
CA LEU A 192 -2.47 -6.50 3.52
C LEU A 192 -2.66 -5.93 4.92
N CYS A 193 -1.62 -5.97 5.76
CA CYS A 193 -1.68 -5.42 7.11
C CYS A 193 -1.78 -3.88 7.12
N MET A 194 -1.25 -3.19 6.12
CA MET A 194 -1.41 -1.74 5.95
C MET A 194 -2.83 -1.36 5.52
N TYR A 195 -3.42 -2.11 4.59
CA TYR A 195 -4.71 -1.81 3.96
C TYR A 195 -5.90 -2.15 4.86
N LEU A 196 -5.84 -3.25 5.62
CA LEU A 196 -6.96 -3.69 6.47
C LEU A 196 -7.43 -2.58 7.45
N PRO A 197 -6.55 -1.89 8.19
CA PRO A 197 -6.94 -0.77 9.06
C PRO A 197 -7.56 0.41 8.32
N VAL A 198 -7.04 0.77 7.14
CA VAL A 198 -7.57 1.88 6.31
C VAL A 198 -8.97 1.52 5.79
N GLY A 199 -9.12 0.30 5.29
CA GLY A 199 -10.40 -0.26 4.88
C GLY A 199 -11.39 -0.24 6.04
N ALA A 200 -11.03 -0.77 7.20
CA ALA A 200 -11.87 -0.80 8.39
C ALA A 200 -12.33 0.60 8.83
N LEU A 201 -11.42 1.59 8.89
CA LEU A 201 -11.78 2.98 9.18
C LEU A 201 -12.83 3.52 8.19
N SER A 202 -12.68 3.25 6.90
CA SER A 202 -13.64 3.66 5.88
C SER A 202 -14.99 2.94 5.95
N LEU A 203 -15.08 1.81 6.66
CA LEU A 203 -16.36 1.15 6.98
C LEU A 203 -17.02 1.78 8.21
N PHE A 204 -16.19 2.12 9.21
CA PHE A 204 -16.62 2.59 10.52
C PHE A 204 -17.00 4.06 10.57
N TYR A 205 -16.45 4.87 9.67
CA TYR A 205 -16.72 6.29 9.50
C TYR A 205 -17.23 6.49 8.06
N ARG A 206 -18.55 6.46 7.87
CA ARG A 206 -19.25 6.60 6.58
C ARG A 206 -20.39 7.60 6.66
#